data_AF-A0A368NI62-F1
#
_entry.id   AF-A0A368NI62-F1
#
_cell.length_a   1.000
_cell.length_b   1.000
_cell.length_c   1.000
_cell.angle_alpha   90.00
_cell.angle_beta   90.00
_cell.angle_gamma   90.00
#
_symmetry.space_group_name_H-M   'P 1'
#
loop_
_entity.id
_entity.type
_entity.pdbx_description
1 polymer ?
#
loop_
_entity_poly.entity_id
_entity_poly.type
_entity_poly.pdbx_seq_one_letter_code
_entity_poly.pdbx_strand_id
1 'polypeptide(L)'
;MFKRFSFTAAIFASAAAPAFAHLNPAEHGSVLAGISHPLTGPDHIMAMVAVGLWASQQGGKALYAVPAAFVGTMAIGFLLALAGVHLPFVEPAILASVMGLGLLVATAVRMPAAGASAVVALFALFHGYAHGTELAGAGALEFGLGFLIATAALHAVGIGLGVGLNRFGPRVTRLLGVATALGGAALMLG
;
A
#
# COMPACT_ATOMS: atom_id res chain seq x y z
N MET A 1 -18.24 40.55 7.29
CA MET A 1 -17.15 39.58 7.02
C MET A 1 -17.64 38.12 6.87
N PHE A 2 -18.72 37.68 7.53
CA PHE A 2 -19.23 36.30 7.43
C PHE A 2 -19.76 35.86 6.06
N LYS A 3 -20.28 36.77 5.22
CA LYS A 3 -20.80 36.42 3.89
C LYS A 3 -19.73 36.01 2.87
N ARG A 4 -18.47 36.47 3.05
CA ARG A 4 -17.36 36.15 2.13
C ARG A 4 -16.78 34.75 2.37
N PHE A 5 -16.69 34.32 3.64
CA PHE A 5 -16.28 32.97 4.00
C PHE A 5 -17.26 31.89 3.50
N SER A 6 -18.56 32.18 3.50
CA SER A 6 -19.59 31.25 3.02
C SER A 6 -19.50 30.99 1.50
N PHE A 7 -19.05 31.98 0.72
CA PHE A 7 -18.86 31.81 -0.72
C PHE A 7 -17.59 31.00 -1.05
N THR A 8 -16.50 31.22 -0.31
CA THR A 8 -15.26 30.46 -0.48
C THR A 8 -15.42 28.99 -0.08
N ALA A 9 -16.17 28.71 0.99
CA ALA A 9 -16.50 27.36 1.41
C ALA A 9 -17.41 26.62 0.41
N ALA A 10 -18.39 27.32 -0.18
CA ALA A 10 -19.25 26.75 -1.23
C ALA A 10 -18.47 26.46 -2.52
N ILE A 11 -17.51 27.32 -2.90
CA ILE A 11 -16.62 27.09 -4.06
C ILE A 11 -15.69 25.89 -3.81
N PHE A 12 -15.09 25.76 -2.62
CA PHE A 12 -14.27 24.60 -2.26
C PHE A 12 -15.09 23.29 -2.21
N ALA A 13 -16.33 23.34 -1.70
CA ALA A 13 -17.23 22.20 -1.70
C ALA A 13 -17.67 21.81 -3.13
N SER A 14 -17.80 22.78 -4.05
CA SER A 14 -18.09 22.50 -5.47
C SER A 14 -16.86 22.02 -6.27
N ALA A 15 -15.64 22.35 -5.84
CA ALA A 15 -14.41 21.79 -6.40
C ALA A 15 -14.15 20.35 -5.92
N ALA A 16 -14.77 19.95 -4.80
CA ALA A 16 -14.85 18.59 -4.30
C ALA A 16 -16.08 17.82 -4.82
N ALA A 17 -16.69 18.26 -5.93
CA ALA A 17 -17.56 17.37 -6.70
C ALA A 17 -16.70 16.18 -7.17
N PRO A 18 -17.18 14.93 -7.10
CA PRO A 18 -16.42 13.83 -7.66
C PRO A 18 -16.38 14.03 -9.17
N ALA A 19 -15.22 14.44 -9.68
CA ALA A 19 -14.88 14.34 -11.11
C ALA A 19 -14.93 12.88 -11.62
N PHE A 20 -15.24 11.93 -10.73
CA PHE A 20 -15.35 10.49 -10.97
C PHE A 20 -16.76 10.03 -11.41
N ALA A 21 -17.78 10.89 -11.41
CA ALA A 21 -19.15 10.47 -11.71
C ALA A 21 -19.42 10.06 -13.18
N HIS A 22 -18.43 10.18 -14.08
CA HIS A 22 -18.54 9.83 -15.51
C HIS A 22 -17.52 8.78 -15.99
N LEU A 23 -16.75 8.18 -15.10
CA LEU A 23 -15.78 7.17 -15.51
C LEU A 23 -16.51 5.86 -15.82
N ASN A 24 -16.41 5.39 -17.06
CA ASN A 24 -16.97 4.12 -17.48
C ASN A 24 -16.34 3.00 -16.63
N PRO A 25 -17.12 2.23 -15.85
CA PRO A 25 -16.61 1.14 -15.04
C PRO A 25 -15.80 0.12 -15.85
N ALA A 26 -16.14 -0.07 -17.14
CA ALA A 26 -15.40 -0.94 -18.04
C ALA A 26 -13.99 -0.44 -18.39
N GLU A 27 -13.73 0.86 -18.29
CA GLU A 27 -12.39 1.44 -18.52
C GLU A 27 -11.51 1.39 -17.27
N HIS A 28 -12.13 1.37 -16.08
CA HIS A 28 -11.44 1.44 -14.78
C HIS A 28 -11.30 0.07 -14.09
N GLY A 29 -12.14 -0.90 -14.44
CA GLY A 29 -12.01 -2.30 -14.06
C GLY A 29 -11.13 -3.11 -15.02
N SER A 30 -9.96 -2.60 -15.38
CA SER A 30 -9.04 -3.29 -16.29
C SER A 30 -7.74 -3.68 -15.59
N VAL A 31 -7.03 -4.68 -16.15
CA VAL A 31 -5.70 -5.08 -15.65
C VAL A 31 -4.73 -3.90 -15.65
N LEU A 32 -4.77 -3.05 -16.69
CA LEU A 32 -3.90 -1.87 -16.77
C LEU A 32 -4.24 -0.83 -15.70
N ALA A 33 -5.53 -0.62 -15.41
CA ALA A 33 -5.95 0.24 -14.31
C ALA A 33 -5.46 -0.30 -12.96
N GLY A 34 -5.55 -1.62 -12.74
CA GLY A 34 -5.00 -2.27 -11.55
C GLY A 34 -3.48 -2.09 -11.43
N ILE A 35 -2.75 -2.17 -12.54
CA ILE A 35 -1.29 -2.00 -12.55
C ILE A 35 -0.88 -0.56 -12.24
N SER A 36 -1.58 0.43 -12.80
CA SER A 36 -1.24 1.84 -12.62
C SER A 36 -1.65 2.38 -11.26
N HIS A 37 -2.70 1.81 -10.65
CA HIS A 37 -3.28 2.31 -9.41
C HIS A 37 -2.30 2.44 -8.23
N PRO A 38 -1.54 1.41 -7.79
CA PRO A 38 -0.64 1.54 -6.65
C PRO A 38 0.56 2.47 -6.93
N LEU A 39 0.73 2.92 -8.17
CA LEU A 39 1.79 3.84 -8.57
C LEU A 39 1.39 5.31 -8.42
N THR A 40 0.12 5.60 -8.07
CA THR A 40 -0.37 6.96 -7.84
C THR A 40 -0.39 7.35 -6.36
N GLY A 41 -0.52 6.37 -5.46
CA GLY A 41 -0.58 6.58 -4.01
C GLY A 41 0.80 6.48 -3.32
N PRO A 42 1.29 7.52 -2.63
CA PRO A 42 2.57 7.46 -1.93
C PRO A 42 2.59 6.41 -0.82
N ASP A 43 1.47 6.23 -0.11
CA ASP A 43 1.26 5.18 0.87
C ASP A 43 1.49 3.77 0.33
N HIS A 44 0.99 3.48 -0.88
CA HIS A 44 1.17 2.19 -1.56
C HIS A 44 2.64 1.95 -1.90
N ILE A 45 3.26 2.89 -2.62
CA ILE A 45 4.66 2.78 -3.03
C ILE A 45 5.54 2.58 -1.79
N MET A 46 5.34 3.40 -0.77
CA MET A 46 6.15 3.35 0.46
C MET A 46 5.95 2.03 1.22
N ALA A 47 4.71 1.55 1.39
CA ALA A 47 4.44 0.28 2.05
C ALA A 47 5.03 -0.90 1.26
N MET A 48 4.72 -1.03 -0.04
CA MET A 48 5.13 -2.18 -0.86
C MET A 48 6.65 -2.26 -1.02
N VAL A 49 7.31 -1.11 -1.23
CA VAL A 49 8.78 -1.07 -1.28
C VAL A 49 9.37 -1.39 0.08
N ALA A 50 8.79 -0.91 1.19
CA ALA A 50 9.26 -1.22 2.53
C ALA A 50 9.15 -2.71 2.87
N VAL A 51 8.09 -3.41 2.43
CA VAL A 51 8.00 -4.87 2.55
C VAL A 51 9.17 -5.54 1.85
N GLY A 52 9.49 -5.13 0.62
CA GLY A 52 10.63 -5.67 -0.12
C GLY A 52 11.98 -5.38 0.54
N LEU A 53 12.19 -4.16 1.00
CA LEU A 53 13.40 -3.77 1.74
C LEU A 53 13.55 -4.61 3.01
N TRP A 54 12.48 -4.79 3.78
CA TRP A 54 12.51 -5.58 5.00
C TRP A 54 12.75 -7.07 4.72
N ALA A 55 12.10 -7.64 3.70
CA ALA A 55 12.34 -9.01 3.25
C ALA A 55 13.81 -9.23 2.88
N SER A 56 14.45 -8.26 2.21
CA SER A 56 15.87 -8.30 1.88
C SER A 56 16.77 -8.24 3.12
N GLN A 57 16.40 -7.43 4.12
CA GLN A 57 17.11 -7.38 5.39
C GLN A 57 17.02 -8.73 6.09
N GLN A 58 15.90 -9.45 6.04
CA GLN A 58 15.79 -10.79 6.63
C GLN A 58 16.63 -11.85 5.89
N GLY A 59 16.56 -11.87 4.55
CA GLY A 59 17.26 -12.84 3.71
C GLY A 59 16.67 -14.26 3.78
N GLY A 60 17.35 -15.23 3.16
CA GLY A 60 16.94 -16.62 3.13
C GLY A 60 15.52 -16.82 2.62
N LYS A 61 14.71 -17.64 3.33
CA LYS A 61 13.31 -17.92 2.95
C LYS A 61 12.41 -16.67 2.96
N ALA A 62 12.74 -15.64 3.73
CA ALA A 62 11.93 -14.44 3.85
C ALA A 62 11.87 -13.63 2.56
N LEU A 63 12.87 -13.76 1.67
CA LEU A 63 12.91 -13.12 0.35
C LEU A 63 11.67 -13.45 -0.50
N TYR A 64 11.08 -14.63 -0.31
CA TYR A 64 9.90 -15.08 -1.05
C TYR A 64 8.67 -15.19 -0.15
N ALA A 65 8.84 -15.69 1.09
CA ALA A 65 7.72 -15.92 1.99
C ALA A 65 7.03 -14.62 2.44
N VAL A 66 7.78 -13.53 2.61
CA VAL A 66 7.22 -12.24 3.06
C VAL A 66 6.40 -11.59 1.94
N PRO A 67 6.92 -11.40 0.70
CA PRO A 67 6.12 -10.91 -0.41
C PRO A 67 4.91 -11.79 -0.75
N ALA A 68 5.09 -13.13 -0.77
CA ALA A 68 4.00 -14.03 -1.09
C ALA A 68 2.86 -13.96 -0.06
N ALA A 69 3.20 -13.87 1.24
CA ALA A 69 2.20 -13.70 2.30
C ALA A 69 1.44 -12.38 2.16
N PHE A 70 2.15 -11.30 1.81
CA PHE A 70 1.52 -10.00 1.57
C PHE A 70 0.56 -10.06 0.38
N VAL A 71 1.03 -10.48 -0.81
CA VAL A 71 0.19 -10.56 -2.02
C VAL A 71 -1.00 -11.50 -1.82
N GLY A 72 -0.79 -12.68 -1.21
CA GLY A 72 -1.87 -13.62 -0.94
C GLY A 72 -2.94 -13.07 0.01
N THR A 73 -2.51 -12.41 1.10
CA THR A 73 -3.46 -11.84 2.07
C THR A 73 -4.16 -10.60 1.54
N MET A 74 -3.48 -9.82 0.70
CA MET A 74 -4.09 -8.72 -0.04
C MET A 74 -5.20 -9.22 -0.97
N ALA A 75 -4.99 -10.33 -1.68
CA ALA A 75 -6.05 -10.93 -2.49
C ALA A 75 -7.26 -11.34 -1.63
N ILE A 76 -7.04 -11.87 -0.43
CA ILE A 76 -8.11 -12.17 0.53
C ILE A 76 -8.85 -10.89 0.94
N GLY A 77 -8.14 -9.84 1.32
CA GLY A 77 -8.75 -8.55 1.69
C GLY A 77 -9.62 -7.98 0.57
N PHE A 78 -9.11 -8.02 -0.66
CA PHE A 78 -9.83 -7.59 -1.86
C PHE A 78 -11.14 -8.38 -2.06
N LEU A 79 -11.08 -9.71 -1.95
CA LEU A 79 -12.27 -10.56 -2.06
C LEU A 79 -13.28 -10.33 -0.93
N LEU A 80 -12.82 -10.04 0.30
CA LEU A 80 -13.71 -9.69 1.41
C LEU A 80 -14.49 -8.40 1.13
N ALA A 81 -13.83 -7.40 0.55
CA ALA A 81 -14.49 -6.16 0.15
C ALA A 81 -15.54 -6.40 -0.94
N LEU A 82 -15.22 -7.20 -1.98
CA LEU A 82 -16.20 -7.59 -3.01
C LEU A 82 -17.36 -8.40 -2.45
N ALA A 83 -17.13 -9.21 -1.42
CA ALA A 83 -18.17 -9.96 -0.72
C ALA A 83 -19.05 -9.09 0.20
N GLY A 84 -18.78 -7.78 0.30
CA GLY A 84 -19.54 -6.86 1.14
C GLY A 84 -19.31 -7.04 2.64
N VAL A 85 -18.25 -7.74 3.05
CA VAL A 85 -17.87 -7.89 4.47
C VAL A 85 -17.41 -6.53 4.98
N HIS A 86 -17.92 -6.08 6.13
CA HIS A 86 -17.47 -4.82 6.72
C HIS A 86 -16.15 -5.02 7.49
N LEU A 87 -15.13 -4.24 7.14
CA LEU A 87 -13.85 -4.19 7.85
C LEU A 87 -13.64 -2.76 8.40
N PRO A 88 -13.58 -2.57 9.74
CA PRO A 88 -13.34 -1.26 10.32
C PRO A 88 -11.85 -0.88 10.28
N PHE A 89 -11.55 0.40 10.51
CA PHE A 89 -10.19 0.95 10.67
C PHE A 89 -9.25 0.77 9.47
N VAL A 90 -9.79 0.63 8.25
CA VAL A 90 -8.99 0.39 7.03
C VAL A 90 -7.95 1.47 6.80
N GLU A 91 -8.37 2.73 6.72
CA GLU A 91 -7.47 3.85 6.47
C GLU A 91 -6.43 4.04 7.61
N PRO A 92 -6.80 4.06 8.91
CA PRO A 92 -5.82 4.06 10.00
C PRO A 92 -4.82 2.92 9.93
N ALA A 93 -5.25 1.70 9.55
CA ALA A 93 -4.37 0.55 9.44
C ALA A 93 -3.39 0.67 8.26
N ILE A 94 -3.84 1.22 7.12
CA ILE A 94 -2.96 1.52 5.97
C ILE A 94 -1.90 2.55 6.37
N LEU A 95 -2.29 3.66 6.99
CA LEU A 95 -1.33 4.68 7.43
C LEU A 95 -0.35 4.12 8.47
N ALA A 96 -0.85 3.34 9.44
CA ALA A 96 -0.02 2.69 10.44
C ALA A 96 0.96 1.69 9.82
N SER A 97 0.58 1.04 8.72
CA SER A 97 1.46 0.11 8.00
C SER A 97 2.68 0.80 7.42
N VAL A 98 2.53 1.99 6.81
CA VAL A 98 3.64 2.74 6.22
C VAL A 98 4.65 3.09 7.30
N MET A 99 4.17 3.66 8.40
CA MET A 99 5.01 4.01 9.54
C MET A 99 5.66 2.78 10.18
N GLY A 100 4.88 1.73 10.44
CA GLY A 100 5.35 0.50 11.09
C GLY A 100 6.39 -0.26 10.26
N LEU A 101 6.13 -0.46 8.97
CA LEU A 101 7.08 -1.10 8.05
C LEU A 101 8.35 -0.25 7.90
N GLY A 102 8.23 1.08 7.81
CA GLY A 102 9.36 1.99 7.81
C GLY A 102 10.24 1.82 9.06
N LEU A 103 9.63 1.76 10.25
CA LEU A 103 10.33 1.53 11.51
C LEU A 103 11.02 0.16 11.56
N LEU A 104 10.38 -0.90 11.06
CA LEU A 104 10.98 -2.23 10.96
C LEU A 104 12.23 -2.22 10.07
N VAL A 105 12.18 -1.53 8.93
CA VAL A 105 13.33 -1.35 8.03
C VAL A 105 14.42 -0.48 8.68
N ALA A 106 14.03 0.62 9.34
CA ALA A 106 14.94 1.58 9.98
C ALA A 106 15.74 0.97 11.13
N THR A 107 15.09 0.10 11.90
CA THR A 107 15.70 -0.60 13.04
C THR A 107 16.27 -1.97 12.66
N ALA A 108 16.03 -2.41 11.42
CA ALA A 108 16.49 -3.70 10.88
C ALA A 108 16.09 -4.90 11.76
N VAL A 109 14.85 -4.92 12.25
CA VAL A 109 14.34 -6.00 13.11
C VAL A 109 14.45 -7.34 12.40
N ARG A 110 15.16 -8.29 13.03
CA ARG A 110 15.30 -9.67 12.57
C ARG A 110 14.30 -10.57 13.28
N MET A 111 13.60 -11.42 12.53
CA MET A 111 12.71 -12.46 13.07
C MET A 111 12.60 -13.64 12.11
N PRO A 112 12.11 -14.81 12.56
CA PRO A 112 11.85 -15.94 11.67
C PRO A 112 10.90 -15.56 10.53
N ALA A 113 11.08 -16.18 9.36
CA ALA A 113 10.30 -15.85 8.15
C ALA A 113 8.78 -15.92 8.39
N ALA A 114 8.31 -16.89 9.18
CA ALA A 114 6.90 -16.99 9.54
C ALA A 114 6.38 -15.77 10.33
N GLY A 115 7.17 -15.25 11.27
CA GLY A 115 6.82 -14.04 12.02
C GLY A 115 6.79 -12.81 11.11
N ALA A 116 7.78 -12.68 10.22
CA ALA A 116 7.81 -11.58 9.26
C ALA A 116 6.62 -11.62 8.29
N SER A 117 6.29 -12.81 7.77
CA SER A 117 5.11 -13.03 6.93
C SER A 117 3.81 -12.66 7.66
N ALA A 118 3.66 -13.01 8.94
CA ALA A 118 2.48 -12.67 9.72
C ALA A 118 2.30 -11.15 9.90
N VAL A 119 3.39 -10.42 10.18
CA VAL A 119 3.36 -8.96 10.34
C VAL A 119 2.90 -8.28 9.04
N VAL A 120 3.48 -8.66 7.89
CA VAL A 120 3.11 -8.02 6.62
C VAL A 120 1.71 -8.44 6.17
N ALA A 121 1.29 -9.68 6.45
CA ALA A 121 -0.05 -10.16 6.13
C ALA A 121 -1.15 -9.37 6.86
N LEU A 122 -0.92 -9.00 8.12
CA LEU A 122 -1.85 -8.17 8.88
C LEU A 122 -2.18 -6.86 8.13
N PHE A 123 -1.16 -6.14 7.66
CA PHE A 123 -1.36 -4.90 6.93
C PHE A 123 -1.89 -5.14 5.51
N ALA A 124 -1.41 -6.18 4.84
CA ALA A 124 -1.83 -6.54 3.48
C ALA A 124 -3.35 -6.70 3.35
N LEU A 125 -3.99 -7.24 4.38
CA LEU A 125 -5.45 -7.41 4.42
C LEU A 125 -6.18 -6.08 4.21
N PHE A 126 -5.75 -5.02 4.92
CA PHE A 126 -6.38 -3.69 4.83
C PHE A 126 -6.10 -3.02 3.50
N HIS A 127 -4.87 -3.13 2.98
CA HIS A 127 -4.54 -2.67 1.64
C HIS A 127 -5.44 -3.34 0.60
N GLY A 128 -5.52 -4.67 0.58
CA GLY A 128 -6.40 -5.39 -0.34
C GLY A 128 -7.87 -4.99 -0.21
N TYR A 129 -8.34 -4.86 1.02
CA TYR A 129 -9.72 -4.48 1.30
C TYR A 129 -10.06 -3.08 0.75
N ALA A 130 -9.23 -2.07 1.00
CA ALA A 130 -9.46 -0.71 0.50
C ALA A 130 -9.70 -0.69 -1.01
N HIS A 131 -8.83 -1.35 -1.78
CA HIS A 131 -8.93 -1.37 -3.24
C HIS A 131 -10.13 -2.17 -3.75
N GLY A 132 -10.50 -3.24 -3.04
CA GLY A 132 -11.72 -3.97 -3.37
C GLY A 132 -12.99 -3.15 -3.12
N THR A 133 -12.97 -2.22 -2.16
CA THR A 133 -14.11 -1.31 -1.92
C THR A 133 -14.20 -0.19 -2.94
N GLU A 134 -13.08 0.25 -3.51
CA GLU A 134 -13.05 1.31 -4.54
C GLU A 134 -13.64 0.84 -5.87
N LEU A 135 -13.57 -0.46 -6.16
CA LEU A 135 -14.01 -1.03 -7.42
C LEU A 135 -15.04 -2.14 -7.22
N ALA A 136 -16.32 -1.77 -7.25
CA ALA A 136 -17.44 -2.70 -7.24
C ALA A 136 -18.01 -2.89 -8.67
N GLY A 137 -18.15 -4.15 -9.11
CA GLY A 137 -18.85 -4.49 -10.37
C GLY A 137 -17.97 -5.13 -11.45
N ALA A 138 -18.33 -4.91 -12.72
CA ALA A 138 -17.64 -5.51 -13.86
C ALA A 138 -16.17 -5.05 -13.93
N GLY A 139 -15.24 -5.99 -14.10
CA GLY A 139 -13.80 -5.68 -14.20
C GLY A 139 -13.02 -5.70 -12.87
N ALA A 140 -13.70 -5.96 -11.74
CA ALA A 140 -13.05 -5.94 -10.43
C ALA A 140 -11.94 -7.00 -10.29
N LEU A 141 -12.12 -8.19 -10.88
CA LEU A 141 -11.13 -9.25 -10.80
C LEU A 141 -9.91 -8.94 -11.68
N GLU A 142 -10.12 -8.35 -12.85
CA GLU A 142 -9.09 -7.89 -13.77
C GLU A 142 -8.24 -6.79 -13.14
N PHE A 143 -8.89 -5.79 -12.53
CA PHE A 143 -8.22 -4.77 -11.75
C PHE A 143 -7.43 -5.38 -10.58
N GLY A 144 -8.06 -6.27 -9.79
CA GLY A 144 -7.40 -6.96 -8.69
C GLY A 144 -6.16 -7.72 -9.13
N LEU A 145 -6.21 -8.43 -10.27
CA LEU A 145 -5.06 -9.11 -10.86
C LEU A 145 -3.93 -8.12 -11.18
N GLY A 146 -4.25 -7.01 -11.84
CA GLY A 146 -3.28 -5.97 -12.17
C GLY A 146 -2.63 -5.36 -10.92
N PHE A 147 -3.44 -5.13 -9.89
CA PHE A 147 -3.00 -4.60 -8.61
C PHE A 147 -2.05 -5.54 -7.87
N LEU A 148 -2.36 -6.84 -7.86
CA LEU A 148 -1.48 -7.86 -7.27
C LEU A 148 -0.14 -7.98 -8.03
N ILE A 149 -0.16 -7.86 -9.36
CA ILE A 149 1.05 -7.84 -10.20
C ILE A 149 1.93 -6.63 -9.87
N ALA A 150 1.35 -5.42 -9.85
CA ALA A 150 2.09 -4.21 -9.52
C ALA A 150 2.63 -4.24 -8.09
N THR A 151 1.85 -4.77 -7.14
CA THR A 151 2.30 -4.99 -5.77
C THR A 151 3.52 -5.91 -5.73
N ALA A 152 3.46 -7.07 -6.39
CA ALA A 152 4.59 -8.00 -6.46
C ALA A 152 5.84 -7.36 -7.11
N ALA A 153 5.64 -6.52 -8.14
CA ALA A 153 6.72 -5.78 -8.78
C ALA A 153 7.36 -4.75 -7.83
N LEU A 154 6.58 -3.99 -7.07
CA LEU A 154 7.09 -3.04 -6.06
C LEU A 154 7.86 -3.75 -4.93
N HIS A 155 7.41 -4.94 -4.51
CA HIS A 155 8.15 -5.77 -3.56
C HIS A 155 9.50 -6.20 -4.15
N ALA A 156 9.53 -6.62 -5.41
CA ALA A 156 10.75 -6.97 -6.11
C ALA A 156 11.71 -5.77 -6.23
N VAL A 157 11.19 -4.56 -6.48
CA VAL A 157 11.97 -3.31 -6.46
C VAL A 157 12.55 -3.08 -5.07
N GLY A 158 11.76 -3.19 -4.00
CA GLY A 158 12.25 -3.07 -2.63
C GLY A 158 13.35 -4.09 -2.28
N ILE A 159 13.19 -5.35 -2.71
CA ILE A 159 14.21 -6.38 -2.53
C ILE A 159 15.48 -6.02 -3.31
N GLY A 160 15.34 -5.62 -4.58
CA GLY A 160 16.46 -5.24 -5.43
C GLY A 160 17.24 -4.05 -4.87
N LEU A 161 16.53 -3.03 -4.36
CA LEU A 161 17.13 -1.91 -3.64
C LEU A 161 17.86 -2.38 -2.40
N GLY A 162 17.23 -3.20 -1.56
CA GLY A 162 17.84 -3.65 -0.31
C GLY A 162 19.09 -4.50 -0.51
N VAL A 163 19.06 -5.45 -1.46
CA VAL A 163 20.23 -6.26 -1.86
C VAL A 163 21.30 -5.38 -2.51
N GLY A 164 20.90 -4.50 -3.44
CA GLY A 164 21.81 -3.64 -4.19
C GLY A 164 22.46 -2.54 -3.37
N LEU A 165 21.80 -2.04 -2.32
CA LEU A 165 22.33 -1.03 -1.41
C LEU A 165 23.20 -1.63 -0.29
N ASN A 166 23.08 -2.94 -0.03
CA ASN A 166 23.88 -3.62 0.99
C ASN A 166 25.40 -3.48 0.75
N ARG A 167 25.83 -3.32 -0.52
CA ARG A 167 27.25 -3.05 -0.87
C ARG A 167 27.78 -1.72 -0.34
N PHE A 168 26.90 -0.75 -0.07
CA PHE A 168 27.25 0.54 0.53
C PHE A 168 27.07 0.54 2.06
N GLY A 169 26.78 -0.63 2.63
CA GLY A 169 26.59 -0.84 4.06
C GLY A 169 25.12 -0.79 4.50
N PRO A 170 24.80 -1.39 5.65
CA PRO A 170 23.42 -1.58 6.10
C PRO A 170 22.70 -0.27 6.47
N ARG A 171 23.44 0.82 6.66
CA ARG A 171 22.88 2.13 7.05
C ARG A 171 22.00 2.73 5.96
N VAL A 172 22.32 2.50 4.68
CA VAL A 172 21.59 3.12 3.57
C VAL A 172 20.14 2.61 3.52
N THR A 173 19.94 1.29 3.58
CA THR A 173 18.61 0.67 3.65
C THR A 173 17.84 1.15 4.89
N ARG A 174 18.52 1.34 6.02
CA ARG A 174 17.90 1.86 7.24
C ARG A 174 17.45 3.32 7.09
N LEU A 175 18.21 4.16 6.40
CA LEU A 175 17.80 5.54 6.10
C LEU A 175 16.55 5.59 5.22
N LEU A 176 16.41 4.67 4.26
CA LEU A 176 15.16 4.52 3.51
C LEU A 176 14.00 4.15 4.43
N GLY A 177 14.21 3.25 5.39
CA GLY A 177 13.20 2.95 6.41
C GLY A 177 12.81 4.16 7.26
N VAL A 178 13.77 5.00 7.66
CA VAL A 178 13.50 6.25 8.39
C VAL A 178 12.67 7.21 7.53
N ALA A 179 13.04 7.40 6.26
CA ALA A 179 12.27 8.22 5.34
C ALA A 179 10.85 7.69 5.15
N THR A 180 10.69 6.37 5.05
CA THR A 180 9.38 5.71 5.00
C THR A 180 8.57 5.97 6.26
N ALA A 181 9.16 5.81 7.45
CA ALA A 181 8.46 6.04 8.71
C ALA A 181 8.00 7.49 8.87
N LEU A 182 8.86 8.45 8.51
CA LEU A 182 8.54 9.87 8.52
C LEU A 182 7.44 10.23 7.51
N GLY A 183 7.47 9.63 6.31
CA GLY A 183 6.40 9.83 5.34
C GLY A 183 5.06 9.25 5.82
N GLY A 184 5.07 8.08 6.46
CA GLY A 184 3.87 7.55 7.12
C GLY A 184 3.33 8.48 8.21
N ALA A 185 4.20 9.04 9.05
CA ALA A 185 3.80 10.03 10.05
C ALA A 185 3.26 11.33 9.41
N ALA A 186 3.85 11.79 8.31
CA ALA A 186 3.35 12.95 7.58
C ALA A 186 1.96 12.69 7.00
N LEU A 187 1.74 11.52 6.36
CA LEU A 187 0.42 11.14 5.84
C LEU A 187 -0.67 11.07 6.93
N MET A 188 -0.30 10.70 8.16
CA MET A 188 -1.23 10.73 9.30
C MET A 188 -1.62 12.14 9.77
N LEU A 189 -0.78 13.14 9.50
CA LEU A 189 -0.99 14.52 9.95
C LEU A 189 -1.73 15.38 8.90
N GLY A 190 -1.80 14.93 7.65
CA GLY A 190 -2.36 15.68 6.51
C GLY A 190 -1.41 16.74 5.96
#